data_AF-A0A6V7I3T2-F1
#
_entry.id   AF-A0A6V7I3T2-F1
#
_cell.length_a   1.000
_cell.length_b   1.000
_cell.length_c   1.000
_cell.angle_alpha   90.00
_cell.angle_beta   90.00
_cell.angle_gamma   90.00
#
_symmetry.space_group_name_H-M   'P 1'
#
loop_
_entity.id
_entity.type
_entity.pdbx_description
1 polymer ?
#
loop_
_entity_poly.entity_id
_entity_poly.type
_entity_poly.pdbx_seq_one_letter_code
_entity_poly.pdbx_strand_id
1 'polypeptide(L)'
;KAEPLKDKIQRCKDLLNDNDAWVCQQQLQKIYQHVLILDLEYALDKKVEQELWNLGFKNCIALLQNQAKDRKNPKRSESQAMLSWYLEAASGFYLTLLQEICTAFDLDLPFRRKGYIYGCISPWKAVEKLSTPHKSSCFYACQYCLVHLGDIARYRNQNRQAELFYRHAVSLSPSSGQPYNQLALLEASRGDKLGTVFHYVRSVAVKHPFPVATSNLEKILSSALNDNLSNIHEKPKLNAQEYIIIFLKLQGLLHNLGDLNLAKCYVKSLSGTLTALVATESFNSWRLIQMLVINLYTLHHT
;
A
#
# COMPACT_ATOMS: atom_id res chain seq x y z
N LYS A 1 -18.07 -20.08 16.84
CA LYS A 1 -19.17 -19.34 16.15
C LYS A 1 -18.76 -18.77 14.79
N ALA A 2 -17.50 -18.38 14.56
CA ALA A 2 -17.04 -17.88 13.25
C ALA A 2 -16.94 -18.97 12.17
N GLU A 3 -16.43 -20.16 12.49
CA GLU A 3 -16.24 -21.26 11.53
C GLU A 3 -17.46 -21.63 10.65
N PRO A 4 -18.67 -21.83 11.20
CA PRO A 4 -19.84 -22.11 10.36
C PRO A 4 -20.27 -20.94 9.46
N LEU A 5 -19.92 -19.69 9.82
CA LEU A 5 -20.16 -18.52 8.98
C LEU A 5 -19.15 -18.47 7.84
N LYS A 6 -17.88 -18.81 8.10
CA LYS A 6 -16.83 -18.91 7.07
C LYS A 6 -17.23 -19.91 5.99
N ASP A 7 -17.64 -21.11 6.39
CA ASP A 7 -18.01 -22.17 5.46
C ASP A 7 -19.15 -21.75 4.54
N LYS A 8 -20.16 -21.03 5.08
CA LYS A 8 -21.26 -20.50 4.28
C LYS A 8 -20.80 -19.45 3.28
N ILE A 9 -19.96 -18.51 3.70
CA ILE A 9 -19.45 -17.43 2.83
C ILE A 9 -18.58 -18.02 1.71
N GLN A 10 -17.72 -18.99 2.02
CA GLN A 10 -16.83 -19.62 1.03
C GLN A 10 -17.58 -20.49 0.02
N ARG A 11 -18.69 -21.11 0.42
CA ARG A 11 -19.54 -21.91 -0.48
C ARG A 11 -20.42 -21.03 -1.39
N CYS A 12 -20.69 -19.79 -0.99
CA CYS A 12 -21.50 -18.88 -1.78
C CYS A 12 -20.68 -18.29 -2.95
N LYS A 13 -21.09 -18.61 -4.19
CA LYS A 13 -20.47 -18.05 -5.41
C LYS A 13 -20.93 -16.63 -5.72
N ASP A 14 -22.09 -16.22 -5.18
CA ASP A 14 -22.71 -14.94 -5.45
C ASP A 14 -23.29 -14.32 -4.16
N LEU A 15 -22.40 -13.75 -3.36
CA LEU A 15 -22.73 -13.08 -2.11
C LEU A 15 -23.74 -11.92 -2.24
N LEU A 16 -23.96 -11.41 -3.45
CA LEU A 16 -24.83 -10.26 -3.70
C LEU A 16 -26.29 -10.68 -3.89
N ASN A 17 -26.53 -11.89 -4.38
CA ASN A 17 -27.87 -12.43 -4.60
C ASN A 17 -28.33 -13.38 -3.48
N ASP A 18 -27.43 -13.75 -2.57
CA ASP A 18 -27.70 -14.58 -1.40
C ASP A 18 -27.78 -13.71 -0.13
N ASN A 19 -29.00 -13.33 0.26
CA ASN A 19 -29.26 -12.52 1.44
C ASN A 19 -28.70 -13.17 2.73
N ASP A 20 -28.74 -14.49 2.82
CA ASP A 20 -28.25 -15.21 4.00
C ASP A 20 -26.72 -15.15 4.08
N ALA A 21 -26.03 -15.30 2.94
CA ALA A 21 -24.58 -15.14 2.87
C ALA A 21 -24.13 -13.71 3.21
N TRP A 22 -24.87 -12.70 2.75
CA TRP A 22 -24.58 -11.30 3.07
C TRP A 22 -24.73 -11.00 4.58
N VAL A 23 -25.81 -11.48 5.20
CA VAL A 23 -26.00 -11.35 6.66
C VAL A 23 -24.90 -12.10 7.42
N CYS A 24 -24.52 -13.30 6.97
CA CYS A 24 -23.41 -14.05 7.55
C CYS A 24 -22.09 -13.28 7.47
N GLN A 25 -21.82 -12.58 6.36
CA GLN A 25 -20.64 -11.75 6.20
C GLN A 25 -20.60 -10.60 7.22
N GLN A 26 -21.71 -9.88 7.39
CA GLN A 26 -21.78 -8.80 8.37
C GLN A 26 -21.61 -9.28 9.82
N GLN A 27 -22.20 -10.44 10.14
CA GLN A 27 -21.99 -11.07 11.45
C GLN A 27 -20.53 -11.47 11.65
N LEU A 28 -19.88 -12.00 10.61
CA LEU A 28 -18.46 -12.35 10.67
C LEU A 28 -17.58 -11.13 10.90
N GLN A 29 -17.83 -10.03 10.18
CA GLN A 29 -17.12 -8.75 10.38
C GLN A 29 -17.21 -8.27 11.83
N LYS A 30 -18.42 -8.29 12.43
CA LYS A 30 -18.63 -7.90 13.83
C LYS A 30 -17.93 -8.83 14.82
N ILE A 31 -17.96 -10.15 14.57
CA ILE A 31 -17.27 -11.13 15.43
C ILE A 31 -15.76 -10.89 15.40
N TYR A 32 -15.17 -10.71 14.23
CA TYR A 32 -13.74 -10.45 14.10
C TYR A 32 -13.32 -9.11 14.69
N GLN A 33 -14.12 -8.06 14.50
CA GLN A 33 -13.93 -6.77 15.18
C GLN A 33 -13.86 -6.96 16.70
N HIS A 34 -14.84 -7.64 17.30
CA HIS A 34 -14.81 -7.91 18.74
C HIS A 34 -13.60 -8.72 19.18
N VAL A 35 -13.21 -9.74 18.42
CA VAL A 35 -12.03 -10.57 18.76
C VAL A 35 -10.74 -9.73 18.74
N LEU A 36 -10.57 -8.84 17.75
CA LEU A 36 -9.41 -7.94 17.66
C LEU A 36 -9.32 -6.95 18.84
N ILE A 37 -10.46 -6.55 19.41
CA ILE A 37 -10.50 -5.64 20.57
C ILE A 37 -10.33 -6.40 21.89
N LEU A 38 -10.94 -7.57 22.03
CA LEU A 38 -10.94 -8.34 23.27
C LEU A 38 -9.60 -9.03 23.55
N ASP A 39 -9.01 -9.64 22.52
CA ASP A 39 -7.73 -10.34 22.64
C ASP A 39 -6.94 -10.21 21.33
N LEU A 40 -6.20 -9.11 21.23
CA LEU A 40 -5.42 -8.78 20.03
C LEU A 40 -4.33 -9.82 19.75
N GLU A 41 -3.65 -10.33 20.77
CA GLU A 41 -2.55 -11.29 20.59
C GLU A 41 -3.08 -12.61 20.00
N TYR A 42 -4.19 -13.12 20.55
CA TYR A 42 -4.86 -14.29 19.98
C TYR A 42 -5.36 -14.02 18.55
N ALA A 43 -5.95 -12.85 18.32
CA ALA A 43 -6.47 -12.49 17.01
C ALA A 43 -5.37 -12.49 15.93
N LEU A 44 -4.21 -11.92 16.24
CA LEU A 44 -3.07 -11.87 15.34
C LEU A 44 -2.42 -13.25 15.13
N ASP A 45 -2.31 -14.07 16.18
CA ASP A 45 -1.84 -15.47 16.07
C ASP A 45 -2.72 -16.29 15.11
N LYS A 46 -4.04 -16.08 15.20
CA LYS A 46 -5.02 -16.73 14.33
C LYS A 46 -5.24 -16.02 13.00
N LYS A 47 -4.51 -14.94 12.71
CA LYS A 47 -4.62 -14.15 11.47
C LYS A 47 -6.04 -13.64 11.20
N VAL A 48 -6.77 -13.30 12.26
CA VAL A 48 -8.16 -12.83 12.20
C VAL A 48 -8.30 -11.58 11.34
N GLU A 49 -7.32 -10.67 11.41
CA GLU A 49 -7.27 -9.45 10.59
C GLU A 49 -7.16 -9.75 9.09
N GLN A 50 -6.42 -10.80 8.71
CA GLN A 50 -6.30 -11.24 7.32
C GLN A 50 -7.59 -11.89 6.83
N GLU A 51 -8.22 -12.73 7.64
CA GLU A 51 -9.52 -13.31 7.30
C GLU A 51 -10.61 -12.24 7.19
N LEU A 52 -10.60 -11.25 8.09
CA LEU A 52 -11.50 -10.11 8.07
C LEU A 52 -11.38 -9.32 6.76
N TRP A 53 -10.17 -9.01 6.32
CA TRP A 53 -10.00 -8.33 5.03
C TRP A 53 -10.46 -9.21 3.87
N ASN A 54 -9.99 -10.46 3.80
CA ASN A 54 -10.23 -11.32 2.63
C ASN A 54 -11.71 -11.73 2.50
N LEU A 55 -12.28 -12.33 3.55
CA LEU A 55 -13.66 -12.83 3.55
C LEU A 55 -14.68 -11.73 3.84
N GLY A 56 -14.30 -10.76 4.68
CA GLY A 56 -15.19 -9.67 5.07
C GLY A 56 -15.33 -8.59 3.99
N PHE A 57 -14.33 -8.37 3.13
CA PHE A 57 -14.37 -7.23 2.19
C PHE A 57 -13.82 -7.55 0.80
N LYS A 58 -12.55 -7.98 0.70
CA LYS A 58 -11.79 -8.07 -0.56
C LYS A 58 -12.48 -8.91 -1.62
N ASN A 59 -13.03 -10.06 -1.25
CA ASN A 59 -13.70 -10.96 -2.19
C ASN A 59 -14.93 -10.29 -2.83
N CYS A 60 -15.78 -9.65 -2.01
CA CYS A 60 -16.95 -8.91 -2.51
C CYS A 60 -16.54 -7.70 -3.37
N ILE A 61 -15.52 -6.95 -2.95
CA ILE A 61 -14.99 -5.82 -3.72
C ILE A 61 -14.51 -6.30 -5.09
N ALA A 62 -13.76 -7.40 -5.16
CA ALA A 62 -13.24 -7.94 -6.41
C ALA A 62 -14.37 -8.38 -7.35
N LEU A 63 -15.39 -9.06 -6.83
CA LEU A 63 -16.58 -9.46 -7.61
C LEU A 63 -17.30 -8.23 -8.19
N LEU A 64 -17.60 -7.24 -7.35
CA LEU A 64 -18.26 -6.00 -7.76
C LEU A 64 -17.42 -5.20 -8.77
N GLN A 65 -16.10 -5.12 -8.58
CA GLN A 65 -15.19 -4.47 -9.54
C GLN A 65 -15.22 -5.17 -10.90
N ASN A 66 -15.26 -6.49 -10.94
CA ASN A 66 -15.33 -7.24 -12.20
C ASN A 66 -16.67 -6.98 -12.91
N GLN A 67 -17.79 -7.03 -12.17
CA GLN A 67 -19.13 -6.75 -12.71
C GLN A 67 -19.28 -5.31 -13.20
N ALA A 68 -18.68 -4.34 -12.51
CA ALA A 68 -18.72 -2.93 -12.89
C ALA A 68 -17.80 -2.58 -14.06
N LYS A 69 -16.70 -3.33 -14.25
CA LYS A 69 -15.79 -3.17 -15.39
C LYS A 69 -16.32 -3.83 -16.66
N ASP A 70 -17.06 -4.93 -16.54
CA ASP A 70 -17.64 -5.63 -17.68
C ASP A 70 -18.57 -4.71 -18.48
N ARG A 71 -18.29 -4.56 -19.78
CA ARG A 71 -19.08 -3.74 -20.70
C ARG A 71 -20.32 -4.49 -21.22
N LYS A 72 -20.31 -5.82 -21.15
CA LYS A 72 -21.42 -6.68 -21.58
C LYS A 72 -22.45 -6.91 -20.48
N ASN A 73 -22.13 -6.55 -19.24
CA ASN A 73 -23.04 -6.70 -18.11
C ASN A 73 -24.20 -5.69 -18.22
N PRO A 74 -25.47 -6.15 -18.35
CA PRO A 74 -26.62 -5.25 -18.41
C PRO A 74 -26.82 -4.47 -17.10
N LYS A 75 -26.35 -5.00 -15.95
CA LYS A 75 -26.45 -4.39 -14.61
C LYS A 75 -25.19 -3.63 -14.21
N ARG A 76 -24.41 -3.15 -15.17
CA ARG A 76 -23.13 -2.46 -14.91
C ARG A 76 -23.29 -1.23 -14.01
N SER A 77 -24.29 -0.38 -14.28
CA SER A 77 -24.56 0.84 -13.50
C SER A 77 -24.94 0.51 -12.06
N GLU A 78 -25.82 -0.47 -11.86
CA GLU A 78 -26.21 -0.98 -10.55
C GLU A 78 -25.00 -1.55 -9.80
N SER A 79 -24.17 -2.36 -10.47
CA SER A 79 -22.95 -2.94 -9.90
C SER A 79 -21.96 -1.86 -9.46
N GLN A 80 -21.83 -0.78 -10.24
CA GLN A 80 -20.98 0.36 -9.90
C GLN A 80 -21.52 1.16 -8.70
N ALA A 81 -22.84 1.36 -8.61
CA ALA A 81 -23.47 2.02 -7.46
C ALA A 81 -23.31 1.18 -6.19
N MET A 82 -23.53 -0.13 -6.29
CA MET A 82 -23.35 -1.08 -5.19
C MET A 82 -21.88 -1.13 -4.73
N LEU A 83 -20.93 -1.14 -5.67
CA LEU A 83 -19.50 -1.02 -5.36
C LEU A 83 -19.19 0.25 -4.58
N SER A 84 -19.71 1.40 -5.02
CA SER A 84 -19.48 2.68 -4.34
C SER A 84 -20.02 2.67 -2.92
N TRP A 85 -21.24 2.16 -2.72
CA TRP A 85 -21.84 2.03 -1.40
C TRP A 85 -21.04 1.10 -0.50
N TYR A 86 -20.63 -0.06 -1.03
CA TYR A 86 -19.88 -1.06 -0.26
C TYR A 86 -18.49 -0.54 0.15
N LEU A 87 -17.81 0.21 -0.72
CA LEU A 87 -16.53 0.85 -0.40
C LEU A 87 -16.69 1.94 0.68
N GLU A 88 -17.79 2.69 0.69
CA GLU A 88 -18.09 3.64 1.77
C GLU A 88 -18.31 2.92 3.10
N ALA A 89 -19.12 1.86 3.09
CA ALA A 89 -19.37 1.04 4.28
C ALA A 89 -18.07 0.41 4.82
N ALA A 90 -17.22 -0.13 3.94
CA ALA A 90 -15.91 -0.68 4.31
C ALA A 90 -14.99 0.40 4.91
N SER A 91 -14.99 1.61 4.33
CA SER A 91 -14.23 2.74 4.88
C SER A 91 -14.69 3.09 6.29
N GLY A 92 -16.00 3.18 6.51
CA GLY A 92 -16.58 3.43 7.84
C GLY A 92 -16.23 2.35 8.86
N PHE A 93 -16.26 1.08 8.44
CA PHE A 93 -15.88 -0.05 9.29
C PHE A 93 -14.40 0.05 9.74
N TYR A 94 -13.46 0.22 8.81
CA TYR A 94 -12.03 0.30 9.17
C TYR A 94 -11.66 1.57 9.93
N LEU A 95 -12.33 2.69 9.69
CA LEU A 95 -12.16 3.90 10.52
C LEU A 95 -12.63 3.65 11.96
N THR A 96 -13.77 3.00 12.12
CA THR A 96 -14.32 2.64 13.44
C THR A 96 -13.40 1.64 14.16
N LEU A 97 -12.97 0.58 13.49
CA LEU A 97 -12.03 -0.40 14.03
C LEU A 97 -10.70 0.26 14.47
N LEU A 98 -10.13 1.14 13.62
CA LEU A 98 -8.92 1.88 13.97
C LEU A 98 -9.14 2.73 15.23
N GLN A 99 -10.26 3.44 15.32
CA GLN A 99 -10.62 4.25 16.47
C GLN A 99 -10.76 3.40 17.74
N GLU A 100 -11.43 2.25 17.65
CA GLU A 100 -11.65 1.32 18.76
C GLU A 100 -10.33 0.71 19.27
N ILE A 101 -9.43 0.29 18.37
CA ILE A 101 -8.10 -0.19 18.74
C ILE A 101 -7.34 0.93 19.48
N CYS A 102 -7.39 2.15 18.96
CA CYS A 102 -6.70 3.28 19.59
C CYS A 102 -7.31 3.68 20.95
N THR A 103 -8.62 3.57 21.14
CA THR A 103 -9.27 3.82 22.45
C THR A 103 -9.01 2.68 23.43
N ALA A 104 -9.19 1.44 23.00
CA ALA A 104 -9.08 0.26 23.87
C ALA A 104 -7.66 0.08 24.42
N PHE A 105 -6.63 0.37 23.62
CA PHE A 105 -5.23 0.21 23.99
C PHE A 105 -4.51 1.53 24.29
N ASP A 106 -5.25 2.64 24.44
CA ASP A 106 -4.75 3.98 24.80
C ASP A 106 -3.55 4.47 23.96
N LEU A 107 -3.66 4.32 22.63
CA LEU A 107 -2.62 4.69 21.68
C LEU A 107 -2.68 6.19 21.34
N ASP A 108 -1.51 6.84 21.39
CA ASP A 108 -1.33 8.19 20.88
C ASP A 108 -0.68 8.13 19.50
N LEU A 109 -1.43 8.51 18.47
CA LEU A 109 -0.96 8.47 17.08
C LEU A 109 -0.82 9.91 16.54
N PRO A 110 0.14 10.19 15.66
CA PRO A 110 0.39 11.55 15.16
C PRO A 110 -0.84 12.22 14.51
N PHE A 111 -1.71 11.41 13.91
CA PHE A 111 -2.94 11.83 13.22
C PHE A 111 -4.20 11.64 14.07
N ARG A 112 -4.06 11.13 15.31
CA ARG A 112 -5.15 10.91 16.26
C ARG A 112 -4.63 11.10 17.68
N ARG A 113 -4.64 12.35 18.13
CA ARG A 113 -4.35 12.66 19.54
C ARG A 113 -5.46 12.10 20.43
N LYS A 114 -5.09 11.73 21.65
CA LYS A 114 -6.02 11.22 22.66
C LYS A 114 -7.15 12.21 22.95
N GLY A 115 -8.40 11.74 23.00
CA GLY A 115 -9.58 12.59 23.14
C GLY A 115 -9.61 13.45 24.42
N TYR A 116 -8.96 13.00 25.49
CA TYR A 116 -8.82 13.78 26.72
C TYR A 116 -7.87 14.98 26.58
N ILE A 117 -6.96 14.98 25.59
CA ILE A 117 -6.12 16.16 25.28
C ILE A 117 -6.99 17.34 24.83
N TYR A 118 -8.17 17.06 24.28
CA TYR A 118 -9.15 18.07 23.88
C TYR A 118 -10.26 18.28 24.93
N GLY A 119 -10.15 17.69 26.12
CA GLY A 119 -11.17 17.79 27.17
C GLY A 119 -12.48 17.06 26.86
N CYS A 120 -12.55 16.28 25.78
CA CYS A 120 -13.79 15.65 25.32
C CYS A 120 -14.18 14.39 26.09
N ILE A 121 -13.22 13.75 26.79
CA ILE A 121 -13.41 12.47 27.48
C ILE A 121 -12.45 12.44 28.68
N SER A 122 -12.86 11.92 29.84
CA SER A 122 -11.90 11.53 30.91
C SER A 122 -11.07 10.33 30.44
N PRO A 123 -9.92 9.98 31.06
CA PRO A 123 -9.18 8.76 30.72
C PRO A 123 -9.97 7.51 31.16
N TRP A 124 -11.13 7.26 30.54
CA TRP A 124 -11.90 6.05 30.70
C TRP A 124 -11.14 4.93 30.02
N LYS A 125 -10.55 4.05 30.82
CA LYS A 125 -10.24 2.69 30.40
C LYS A 125 -11.59 2.00 30.17
N ALA A 126 -12.06 2.00 28.92
CA ALA A 126 -13.39 1.48 28.58
C ALA A 126 -13.57 -0.01 28.92
N VAL A 127 -12.51 -0.75 29.25
CA VAL A 127 -12.60 -2.17 29.62
C VAL A 127 -11.52 -2.52 30.65
N GLU A 128 -11.90 -2.77 31.90
CA GLU A 128 -10.99 -3.15 33.01
C GLU A 128 -10.42 -4.58 32.91
N LYS A 129 -10.80 -5.36 31.90
CA LYS A 129 -10.44 -6.79 31.72
C LYS A 129 -9.82 -7.11 30.36
N LEU A 130 -9.19 -6.15 29.68
CA LEU A 130 -8.43 -6.47 28.47
C LEU A 130 -7.05 -7.00 28.83
N SER A 131 -6.67 -8.11 28.21
CA SER A 131 -5.27 -8.53 28.12
C SER A 131 -4.48 -7.35 27.55
N THR A 132 -3.43 -6.89 28.23
CA THR A 132 -2.60 -5.79 27.70
C THR A 132 -1.73 -6.33 26.57
N PRO A 133 -2.00 -6.03 25.29
CA PRO A 133 -1.20 -6.54 24.18
C PRO A 133 0.16 -5.82 24.11
N HIS A 134 1.07 -6.37 23.33
CA HIS A 134 2.34 -5.70 23.04
C HIS A 134 2.08 -4.44 22.20
N LYS A 135 2.82 -3.36 22.49
CA LYS A 135 2.72 -2.11 21.71
C LYS A 135 2.96 -2.33 20.21
N SER A 136 3.87 -3.24 19.86
CA SER A 136 4.12 -3.63 18.47
C SER A 136 2.90 -4.23 17.79
N SER A 137 2.14 -5.07 18.49
CA SER A 137 0.90 -5.68 18.01
C SER A 137 -0.17 -4.63 17.76
N CYS A 138 -0.31 -3.66 18.67
CA CYS A 138 -1.19 -2.51 18.49
C CYS A 138 -0.83 -1.68 17.24
N PHE A 139 0.44 -1.30 17.11
CA PHE A 139 0.90 -0.53 15.95
C PHE A 139 0.74 -1.30 14.64
N TYR A 140 0.98 -2.62 14.66
CA TYR A 140 0.71 -3.50 13.53
C TYR A 140 -0.77 -3.45 13.13
N ALA A 141 -1.70 -3.65 14.08
CA ALA A 141 -3.13 -3.64 13.80
C ALA A 141 -3.62 -2.27 13.28
N CYS A 142 -3.11 -1.17 13.84
CA CYS A 142 -3.38 0.18 13.32
C CYS A 142 -2.81 0.38 11.91
N GLN A 143 -1.56 -0.05 11.66
CA GLN A 143 -0.96 0.01 10.33
C GLN A 143 -1.77 -0.81 9.32
N TYR A 144 -2.24 -1.99 9.72
CA TYR A 144 -3.08 -2.87 8.91
C TYR A 144 -4.39 -2.18 8.50
N CYS A 145 -5.07 -1.53 9.45
CA CYS A 145 -6.28 -0.75 9.16
C CYS A 145 -5.99 0.40 8.19
N LEU A 146 -4.90 1.15 8.39
CA LEU A 146 -4.52 2.26 7.51
C LEU A 146 -4.19 1.80 6.09
N VAL A 147 -3.50 0.67 5.91
CA VAL A 147 -3.23 0.12 4.58
C VAL A 147 -4.54 -0.18 3.86
N HIS A 148 -5.51 -0.82 4.53
CA HIS A 148 -6.80 -1.14 3.90
C HIS A 148 -7.69 0.07 3.69
N LEU A 149 -7.65 1.08 4.55
CA LEU A 149 -8.26 2.39 4.30
C LEU A 149 -7.67 3.04 3.04
N GLY A 150 -6.34 2.94 2.86
CA GLY A 150 -5.66 3.36 1.64
C GLY A 150 -6.11 2.57 0.40
N ASP A 151 -6.26 1.25 0.53
CA ASP A 151 -6.73 0.38 -0.56
C ASP A 151 -8.16 0.76 -0.99
N ILE A 152 -9.05 0.94 -0.01
CA ILE A 152 -10.44 1.36 -0.22
C ILE A 152 -10.49 2.73 -0.90
N ALA A 153 -9.73 3.73 -0.39
CA ALA A 153 -9.65 5.05 -1.01
C ALA A 153 -9.13 4.98 -2.45
N ARG A 154 -8.13 4.13 -2.72
CA ARG A 154 -7.63 3.90 -4.10
C ARG A 154 -8.71 3.27 -4.98
N TYR A 155 -9.48 2.31 -4.49
CA TYR A 155 -10.60 1.72 -5.24
C TYR A 155 -11.73 2.71 -5.52
N ARG A 156 -11.86 3.75 -4.69
CA ARG A 156 -12.76 4.91 -4.90
C ARG A 156 -12.15 5.99 -5.80
N ASN A 157 -10.96 5.78 -6.36
CA ASN A 157 -10.17 6.76 -7.12
C ASN A 157 -9.80 8.04 -6.32
N GLN A 158 -9.75 7.96 -4.98
CA GLN A 158 -9.38 9.06 -4.09
C GLN A 158 -7.86 9.03 -3.80
N ASN A 159 -7.04 9.19 -4.83
CA ASN A 159 -5.59 8.95 -4.76
C ASN A 159 -4.86 9.77 -3.68
N ARG A 160 -5.27 11.03 -3.44
CA ARG A 160 -4.68 11.87 -2.38
C ARG A 160 -4.96 11.31 -0.99
N GLN A 161 -6.19 10.84 -0.76
CA GLN A 161 -6.58 10.24 0.51
C GLN A 161 -5.90 8.88 0.72
N ALA A 162 -5.79 8.07 -0.34
CA ALA A 162 -5.04 6.83 -0.30
C ALA A 162 -3.57 7.05 0.10
N GLU A 163 -2.91 8.04 -0.51
CA GLU A 163 -1.53 8.42 -0.17
C GLU A 163 -1.37 8.83 1.29
N LEU A 164 -2.31 9.63 1.84
CA LEU A 164 -2.30 10.02 3.25
C LEU A 164 -2.38 8.80 4.17
N PHE A 165 -3.28 7.86 3.90
CA PHE A 165 -3.40 6.64 4.68
C PHE A 165 -2.13 5.77 4.62
N TYR A 166 -1.55 5.56 3.44
CA TYR A 166 -0.31 4.81 3.33
C TYR A 166 0.87 5.51 4.00
N ARG A 167 0.95 6.85 3.96
CA ARG A 167 1.98 7.60 4.69
C ARG A 167 1.82 7.48 6.19
N HIS A 168 0.59 7.57 6.71
CA HIS A 168 0.33 7.30 8.12
C HIS A 168 0.71 5.87 8.49
N ALA A 169 0.41 4.89 7.64
CA ALA A 169 0.82 3.50 7.83
C ALA A 169 2.35 3.39 7.93
N VAL A 170 3.10 4.03 7.02
CA VAL A 170 4.57 4.10 7.07
C VAL A 170 5.06 4.69 8.40
N SER A 171 4.46 5.80 8.86
CA SER A 171 4.88 6.44 10.11
C SER A 171 4.69 5.58 11.36
N LEU A 172 3.72 4.65 11.36
CA LEU A 172 3.50 3.74 12.49
C LEU A 172 4.54 2.61 12.55
N SER A 173 4.91 2.06 11.40
CA SER A 173 5.92 1.00 11.33
C SER A 173 6.69 1.09 10.01
N PRO A 174 7.79 1.87 9.99
CA PRO A 174 8.65 2.04 8.82
C PRO A 174 9.37 0.76 8.38
N SER A 175 9.35 -0.29 9.22
CA SER A 175 9.98 -1.59 8.95
C SER A 175 9.12 -2.51 8.08
N SER A 176 7.87 -2.16 7.82
CA SER A 176 6.93 -2.93 6.99
C SER A 176 7.00 -2.50 5.52
N GLY A 177 7.22 -3.46 4.63
CA GLY A 177 7.34 -3.20 3.19
C GLY A 177 6.00 -2.88 2.51
N GLN A 178 4.88 -3.37 3.06
CA GLN A 178 3.58 -3.33 2.37
C GLN A 178 3.10 -1.89 2.06
N PRO A 179 3.13 -0.91 2.98
CA PRO A 179 2.71 0.46 2.68
C PRO A 179 3.53 1.10 1.54
N TYR A 180 4.83 0.80 1.46
CA TYR A 180 5.69 1.31 0.38
C TYR A 180 5.30 0.70 -0.97
N ASN A 181 4.97 -0.59 -1.04
CA ASN A 181 4.44 -1.19 -2.27
C ASN A 181 3.15 -0.48 -2.72
N GLN A 182 2.27 -0.14 -1.79
CA GLN A 182 1.03 0.57 -2.14
C GLN A 182 1.26 2.01 -2.61
N LEU A 183 2.24 2.71 -2.04
CA LEU A 183 2.69 4.02 -2.54
C LEU A 183 3.29 3.90 -3.95
N ALA A 184 4.06 2.84 -4.24
CA ALA A 184 4.60 2.60 -5.57
C ALA A 184 3.49 2.44 -6.62
N LEU A 185 2.39 1.75 -6.29
CA LEU A 185 1.23 1.63 -7.17
C LEU A 185 0.56 2.99 -7.45
N LEU A 186 0.53 3.90 -6.47
CA LEU A 186 0.03 5.26 -6.68
C LEU A 186 0.95 6.05 -7.62
N GLU A 187 2.26 5.99 -7.43
CA GLU A 187 3.21 6.68 -8.32
C GLU A 187 3.15 6.11 -9.75
N ALA A 188 3.00 4.79 -9.88
CA ALA A 188 2.84 4.14 -11.18
C ALA A 188 1.59 4.64 -11.91
N SER A 189 0.48 4.82 -11.19
CA SER A 189 -0.77 5.36 -11.75
C SER A 189 -0.65 6.81 -12.24
N ARG A 190 0.33 7.56 -11.72
CA ARG A 190 0.65 8.94 -12.13
C ARG A 190 1.67 9.01 -13.27
N GLY A 191 2.20 7.86 -13.71
CA GLY A 191 3.28 7.79 -14.69
C GLY A 191 4.66 8.14 -14.13
N ASP A 192 4.81 8.28 -12.80
CA ASP A 192 6.10 8.61 -12.18
C ASP A 192 6.95 7.34 -12.00
N LYS A 193 7.70 6.98 -13.06
CA LYS A 193 8.57 5.79 -13.06
C LYS A 193 9.65 5.86 -11.96
N LEU A 194 10.25 7.03 -11.72
CA LEU A 194 11.29 7.19 -10.68
C LEU A 194 10.69 6.99 -9.28
N GLY A 195 9.56 7.64 -9.01
CA GLY A 195 8.84 7.49 -7.74
C GLY A 195 8.35 6.06 -7.51
N THR A 196 7.96 5.36 -8.57
CA THR A 196 7.55 3.95 -8.51
C THR A 196 8.71 3.06 -8.09
N VAL A 197 9.86 3.16 -8.77
CA VAL A 197 11.07 2.38 -8.44
C VAL A 197 11.55 2.69 -7.03
N PHE A 198 11.59 3.96 -6.64
CA PHE A 198 11.95 4.38 -5.28
C PHE A 198 11.10 3.66 -4.21
N HIS A 199 9.78 3.65 -4.37
CA HIS A 199 8.90 3.02 -3.38
C HIS A 199 8.97 1.49 -3.40
N TYR A 200 9.17 0.85 -4.56
CA TYR A 200 9.45 -0.59 -4.60
C TYR A 200 10.76 -0.95 -3.92
N VAL A 201 11.84 -0.19 -4.17
CA VAL A 201 13.12 -0.32 -3.45
C VAL A 201 12.90 -0.20 -1.95
N ARG A 202 12.14 0.80 -1.49
CA ARG A 202 11.80 0.96 -0.06
C ARG A 202 10.95 -0.18 0.50
N SER A 203 10.14 -0.83 -0.33
CA SER A 203 9.33 -1.98 0.07
C SER A 203 10.15 -3.26 0.25
N VAL A 204 11.25 -3.39 -0.50
CA VAL A 204 12.18 -4.51 -0.42
C VAL A 204 13.24 -4.30 0.67
N ALA A 205 13.79 -3.08 0.77
CA ALA A 205 14.91 -2.74 1.66
C ALA A 205 14.46 -2.36 3.08
N VAL A 206 13.66 -3.22 3.73
CA VAL A 206 13.20 -3.05 5.11
C VAL A 206 13.28 -4.37 5.88
N LYS A 207 13.11 -4.33 7.20
CA LYS A 207 13.19 -5.53 8.06
C LYS A 207 12.12 -6.59 7.72
N HIS A 208 10.95 -6.15 7.27
CA HIS A 208 9.86 -7.02 6.84
C HIS A 208 9.47 -6.70 5.40
N PRO A 209 10.24 -7.19 4.41
CA PRO A 209 9.99 -6.92 2.99
C PRO A 209 8.61 -7.41 2.57
N PHE A 210 8.00 -6.73 1.59
CA PHE A 210 6.77 -7.24 0.97
C PHE A 210 7.13 -8.10 -0.25
N PRO A 211 6.88 -9.43 -0.24
CA PRO A 211 7.41 -10.34 -1.27
C PRO A 211 7.05 -9.97 -2.71
N VAL A 212 5.84 -9.43 -2.91
CA VAL A 212 5.37 -9.01 -4.25
C VAL A 212 6.18 -7.83 -4.79
N ALA A 213 6.75 -6.98 -3.93
CA ALA A 213 7.50 -5.80 -4.35
C ALA A 213 8.78 -6.16 -5.12
N THR A 214 9.45 -7.27 -4.78
CA THR A 214 10.63 -7.75 -5.51
C THR A 214 10.29 -8.04 -6.96
N SER A 215 9.23 -8.82 -7.20
CA SER A 215 8.77 -9.13 -8.56
C SER A 215 8.31 -7.88 -9.34
N ASN A 216 7.67 -6.93 -8.64
CA ASN A 216 7.25 -5.67 -9.26
C ASN A 216 8.46 -4.78 -9.63
N LEU A 217 9.48 -4.74 -8.77
CA LEU A 217 10.73 -4.01 -9.01
C LEU A 217 11.48 -4.58 -10.22
N GLU A 218 11.65 -5.89 -10.26
CA GLU A 218 12.29 -6.59 -11.39
C GLU A 218 11.55 -6.30 -12.71
N LYS A 219 10.21 -6.36 -12.68
CA LYS A 219 9.37 -6.08 -13.85
C LYS A 219 9.53 -4.65 -14.37
N ILE A 220 9.52 -3.65 -13.49
CA ILE A 220 9.65 -2.24 -13.93
C ILE A 220 11.06 -1.93 -14.43
N LEU A 221 12.10 -2.49 -13.81
CA LEU A 221 13.49 -2.31 -14.24
C LEU A 221 13.76 -3.00 -15.58
N SER A 222 13.27 -4.22 -15.75
CA SER A 222 13.37 -4.95 -17.03
C SER A 222 12.59 -4.24 -18.14
N SER A 223 11.40 -3.68 -17.81
CA SER A 223 10.65 -2.86 -18.76
C SER A 223 11.39 -1.57 -19.13
N ALA A 224 12.13 -0.95 -18.21
CA ALA A 224 12.90 0.26 -18.49
C ALA A 224 14.10 -0.02 -19.42
N LEU A 225 14.73 -1.19 -19.26
CA LEU A 225 15.81 -1.66 -20.14
C LEU A 225 15.35 -1.87 -21.58
N ASN A 226 14.21 -2.55 -21.75
CA ASN A 226 13.66 -2.90 -23.05
C ASN A 226 12.98 -1.71 -23.76
N ASP A 227 12.91 -0.54 -23.12
CA ASP A 227 12.32 0.66 -23.71
C ASP A 227 13.21 1.16 -24.86
N ASN A 228 12.78 0.95 -26.11
CA ASN A 228 13.52 1.19 -27.37
C ASN A 228 13.80 2.68 -27.68
N LEU A 229 13.71 3.56 -26.69
CA LEU A 229 14.16 4.94 -26.79
C LEU A 229 15.66 4.94 -27.12
N SER A 230 15.92 5.14 -28.42
CA SER A 230 17.17 5.06 -29.16
C SER A 230 18.24 5.97 -28.57
N ASN A 231 19.48 5.46 -28.46
CA ASN A 231 20.75 6.17 -28.23
C ASN A 231 20.75 7.49 -27.43
N ILE A 232 19.81 7.69 -26.50
CA ILE A 232 19.70 8.94 -25.72
C ILE A 232 21.00 9.19 -24.95
N HIS A 233 21.67 8.12 -24.52
CA HIS A 233 22.93 8.16 -23.80
C HIS A 233 24.11 8.71 -24.63
N GLU A 234 24.02 8.73 -25.97
CA GLU A 234 25.02 9.33 -26.85
C GLU A 234 24.86 10.86 -26.97
N LYS A 235 23.74 11.42 -26.50
CA LYS A 235 23.55 12.88 -26.49
C LYS A 235 24.54 13.54 -25.53
N PRO A 236 25.13 14.68 -25.91
CA PRO A 236 26.10 15.39 -25.07
C PRO A 236 25.44 16.07 -23.85
N LYS A 237 24.14 16.36 -23.91
CA LYS A 237 23.36 16.95 -22.83
C LYS A 237 22.01 16.26 -22.76
N LEU A 238 21.58 15.92 -21.54
CA LEU A 238 20.27 15.34 -21.25
C LEU A 238 19.39 16.38 -20.56
N ASN A 239 18.11 16.41 -20.91
CA ASN A 239 17.12 17.07 -20.05
C ASN A 239 16.77 16.18 -18.84
N ALA A 240 15.98 16.72 -17.88
CA ALA A 240 15.64 16.00 -16.66
C ALA A 240 14.88 14.67 -16.90
N GLN A 241 14.01 14.60 -17.91
CA GLN A 241 13.25 13.39 -18.23
C GLN A 241 14.15 12.33 -18.86
N GLU A 242 14.99 12.72 -19.82
CA GLU A 242 15.99 11.86 -20.46
C GLU A 242 17.00 11.31 -19.44
N TYR A 243 17.42 12.15 -18.49
CA TYR A 243 18.27 11.75 -17.38
C TYR A 243 17.61 10.64 -16.55
N ILE A 244 16.34 10.81 -16.15
CA ILE A 244 15.60 9.79 -15.39
C ILE A 244 15.50 8.48 -16.18
N ILE A 245 15.26 8.54 -17.49
CA ILE A 245 15.18 7.34 -18.35
C ILE A 245 16.52 6.59 -18.36
N ILE A 246 17.64 7.28 -18.60
CA ILE A 246 18.97 6.66 -18.60
C ILE A 246 19.34 6.15 -17.20
N PHE A 247 18.98 6.90 -16.15
CA PHE A 247 19.18 6.48 -14.78
C PHE A 247 18.47 5.14 -14.52
N LEU A 248 17.19 5.02 -14.85
CA LEU A 248 16.44 3.78 -14.65
C LEU A 248 16.95 2.62 -15.53
N LYS A 249 17.42 2.91 -16.75
CA LYS A 249 18.11 1.91 -17.59
C LYS A 249 19.40 1.41 -16.95
N LEU A 250 20.21 2.30 -16.37
CA LEU A 250 21.40 1.91 -15.62
C LEU A 250 21.04 1.01 -14.43
N GLN A 251 20.02 1.37 -13.65
CA GLN A 251 19.58 0.54 -12.52
C GLN A 251 19.11 -0.84 -12.97
N GLY A 252 18.37 -0.93 -14.09
CA GLY A 252 17.98 -2.22 -14.64
C GLY A 252 19.18 -3.04 -15.12
N LEU A 253 20.18 -2.41 -15.76
CA LEU A 253 21.39 -3.10 -16.23
C LEU A 253 22.15 -3.70 -15.05
N LEU A 254 22.33 -2.92 -13.98
CA LEU A 254 23.03 -3.35 -12.78
C LEU A 254 22.26 -4.46 -12.06
N HIS A 255 20.94 -4.31 -11.91
CA HIS A 255 20.08 -5.30 -11.27
C HIS A 255 20.10 -6.66 -11.99
N ASN A 256 20.21 -6.66 -13.32
CA ASN A 256 20.23 -7.89 -14.12
C ASN A 256 21.66 -8.39 -14.46
N LEU A 257 22.70 -7.80 -13.87
CA LEU A 257 24.11 -8.10 -14.16
C LEU A 257 24.42 -8.09 -15.68
N GLY A 258 23.89 -7.08 -16.38
CA GLY A 258 23.99 -6.93 -17.83
C GLY A 258 25.35 -6.40 -18.33
N ASP A 259 25.35 -5.86 -19.55
CA ASP A 259 26.59 -5.36 -20.20
C ASP A 259 27.22 -4.17 -19.45
N LEU A 260 28.38 -4.43 -18.85
CA LEU A 260 29.16 -3.45 -18.09
C LEU A 260 29.73 -2.32 -18.96
N ASN A 261 29.97 -2.56 -20.26
CA ASN A 261 30.44 -1.51 -21.16
C ASN A 261 29.34 -0.48 -21.39
N LEU A 262 28.10 -0.94 -21.60
CA LEU A 262 26.95 -0.07 -21.73
C LEU A 262 26.65 0.67 -20.42
N ALA A 263 26.76 -0.01 -19.27
CA ALA A 263 26.64 0.62 -17.97
C ALA A 263 27.67 1.75 -17.78
N LYS A 264 28.93 1.53 -18.16
CA LYS A 264 29.98 2.56 -18.15
C LYS A 264 29.62 3.78 -19.00
N CYS A 265 29.03 3.57 -20.18
CA CYS A 265 28.54 4.66 -21.03
C CYS A 265 27.42 5.47 -20.35
N TYR A 266 26.45 4.80 -19.72
CA TYR A 266 25.38 5.47 -18.98
C TYR A 266 25.92 6.27 -17.78
N VAL A 267 26.83 5.68 -16.99
CA VAL A 267 27.47 6.38 -15.86
C VAL A 267 28.19 7.65 -16.33
N LYS A 268 28.94 7.59 -17.44
CA LYS A 268 29.63 8.76 -18.00
C LYS A 268 28.64 9.86 -18.42
N SER A 269 27.56 9.48 -19.10
CA SER A 269 26.52 10.42 -19.56
C SER A 269 25.79 11.09 -18.37
N LEU A 270 25.39 10.30 -17.36
CA LEU A 270 24.72 10.78 -16.15
C LEU A 270 25.65 11.68 -15.32
N SER A 271 26.91 11.29 -15.12
CA SER A 271 27.86 12.06 -14.32
C SER A 271 28.20 13.41 -14.98
N GLY A 272 28.31 13.44 -16.30
CA GLY A 272 28.56 14.68 -17.05
C GLY A 272 27.39 15.67 -17.04
N THR A 273 26.16 15.20 -16.84
CA THR A 273 24.96 16.04 -16.95
C THR A 273 24.37 16.46 -15.59
N LEU A 274 24.57 15.67 -14.53
CA LEU A 274 23.91 15.90 -13.23
C LEU A 274 24.17 17.30 -12.66
N THR A 275 25.43 17.75 -12.65
CA THR A 275 25.81 19.06 -12.09
C THR A 275 25.05 20.20 -12.74
N ALA A 276 24.89 20.17 -14.07
CA ALA A 276 24.15 21.20 -14.79
C ALA A 276 22.65 21.17 -14.42
N LEU A 277 22.04 19.98 -14.38
CA LEU A 277 20.62 19.83 -14.03
C LEU A 277 20.30 20.26 -12.59
N VAL A 278 21.25 20.05 -11.66
CA VAL A 278 21.12 20.54 -10.28
C VAL A 278 21.28 22.06 -10.23
N ALA A 279 22.28 22.61 -10.92
CA ALA A 279 22.52 24.06 -10.96
C ALA A 279 21.36 24.84 -11.60
N THR A 280 20.66 24.25 -12.56
CA THR A 280 19.47 24.83 -13.20
C THR A 280 18.16 24.47 -12.50
N GLU A 281 18.22 23.95 -11.27
CA GLU A 281 17.05 23.54 -10.46
C GLU A 281 16.06 22.61 -11.19
N SER A 282 16.55 21.86 -12.18
CA SER A 282 15.72 20.93 -12.96
C SER A 282 15.33 19.69 -12.16
N PHE A 283 16.02 19.44 -11.05
CA PHE A 283 15.62 18.48 -10.02
C PHE A 283 15.44 19.18 -8.68
N ASN A 284 14.31 18.91 -8.02
CA ASN A 284 14.15 19.27 -6.62
C ASN A 284 14.89 18.29 -5.70
N SER A 285 15.06 18.67 -4.44
CA SER A 285 15.74 17.86 -3.42
C SER A 285 15.15 16.46 -3.27
N TRP A 286 13.82 16.33 -3.37
CA TRP A 286 13.13 15.05 -3.26
C TRP A 286 13.53 14.07 -4.37
N ARG A 287 13.62 14.53 -5.63
CA ARG A 287 14.07 13.70 -6.76
C ARG A 287 15.51 13.21 -6.58
N LEU A 288 16.39 14.07 -6.08
CA LEU A 288 17.77 13.71 -5.77
C LEU A 288 17.85 12.64 -4.67
N ILE A 289 17.04 12.77 -3.61
CA ILE A 289 16.94 11.76 -2.54
C ILE A 289 16.45 10.42 -3.10
N GLN A 290 15.44 10.42 -3.99
CA GLN A 290 14.96 9.20 -4.61
C GLN A 290 16.07 8.47 -5.39
N MET A 291 16.83 9.20 -6.22
CA MET A 291 17.94 8.63 -6.98
C MET A 291 19.07 8.13 -6.07
N LEU A 292 19.39 8.86 -5.00
CA LEU A 292 20.37 8.43 -4.00
C LEU A 292 19.95 7.11 -3.33
N VAL A 293 18.71 7.01 -2.87
CA VAL A 293 18.21 5.80 -2.21
C VAL A 293 18.22 4.59 -3.15
N ILE A 294 17.88 4.80 -4.42
CA ILE A 294 17.95 3.73 -5.43
C ILE A 294 19.40 3.29 -5.65
N ASN A 295 20.35 4.22 -5.76
CA ASN A 295 21.78 3.88 -5.89
C ASN A 295 22.30 3.08 -4.67
N LEU A 296 21.92 3.48 -3.45
CA LEU A 296 22.31 2.77 -2.23
C LEU A 296 21.73 1.36 -2.20
N TYR A 297 20.47 1.19 -2.64
CA TYR A 297 19.88 -0.14 -2.76
C TYR A 297 20.65 -1.02 -3.73
N THR A 298 20.93 -0.52 -4.93
CA THR A 298 21.67 -1.26 -5.96
C THR A 298 23.03 -1.68 -5.43
N LEU A 299 23.79 -0.78 -4.81
CA LEU A 299 25.09 -1.08 -4.20
C LEU A 299 25.05 -2.26 -3.19
N HIS A 300 23.94 -2.43 -2.47
CA HIS A 300 23.80 -3.50 -1.48
C HIS A 300 23.23 -4.81 -2.05
N HIS A 301 22.63 -4.78 -3.25
CA HIS A 301 21.87 -5.90 -3.83
C HIS A 301 22.39 -6.36 -5.20
N THR A 302 23.52 -5.80 -5.67
CA THR A 302 24.30 -6.24 -6.84
C THR A 302 25.71 -6.58 -6.41
#